data_AF-A0A1X0RPZ8-F1
#
_entry.id   AF-A0A1X0RPZ8-F1
#
_cell.length_a   1.000
_cell.length_b   1.000
_cell.length_c   1.000
_cell.angle_alpha   90.00
_cell.angle_beta   90.00
_cell.angle_gamma   90.00
#
_symmetry.space_group_name_H-M   'P 1'
#
loop_
_entity.id
_entity.type
_entity.pdbx_description
1 polymer ?
#
loop_
_entity_poly.entity_id
_entity_poly.type
_entity_poly.pdbx_seq_one_letter_code
_entity_poly.pdbx_strand_id
1 'polypeptide(L)'
;MSDKPLIQQALANDLGSLVMELPASNAVPFLKAFWQIHCQEWHGLDRIRLDKYYLLLRRVIYFSFQFLARENWDHVYLDAYNDMLLEGPLHPSDRTKPDAIRYHIIDIYYEELEKVLDDVRSKSETDELNVPMEEINRPMEVISKEGATKVLRNKAKEAIKQHELEMSAMAEDDNENDGEDDGEDDGEE
;
A
#
# COMPACT_ATOMS: atom_id res chain seq x y z
N MET A 1 26.79 0.56 -8.95
CA MET A 1 25.48 1.17 -8.62
C MET A 1 25.68 2.67 -8.53
N SER A 2 24.79 3.48 -9.11
CA SER A 2 24.91 4.94 -9.08
C SER A 2 24.49 5.49 -7.71
N ASP A 3 25.27 6.41 -7.15
CA ASP A 3 24.96 7.10 -5.89
C ASP A 3 24.12 8.37 -6.09
N LYS A 4 23.76 8.70 -7.34
CA LYS A 4 22.95 9.89 -7.63
C LYS A 4 21.48 9.65 -7.22
N PRO A 5 20.90 10.50 -6.35
CA PRO A 5 19.54 10.29 -5.82
C PRO A 5 18.47 10.12 -6.91
N LEU A 6 18.48 10.97 -7.94
CA LEU A 6 17.49 10.90 -9.04
C LEU A 6 17.56 9.58 -9.82
N ILE A 7 18.78 9.04 -10.02
CA ILE A 7 18.97 7.76 -10.71
C ILE A 7 18.46 6.60 -9.84
N GLN A 8 18.66 6.69 -8.52
CA GLN A 8 18.15 5.67 -7.59
C GLN A 8 16.62 5.70 -7.51
N GLN A 9 16.00 6.89 -7.53
CA GLN A 9 14.56 7.05 -7.56
C GLN A 9 13.96 6.49 -8.85
N ALA A 10 14.55 6.84 -10.01
CA ALA A 10 14.13 6.30 -11.30
C ALA A 10 14.24 4.77 -11.32
N LEU A 11 15.37 4.21 -10.88
CA LEU A 11 15.56 2.77 -10.83
C LEU A 11 14.56 2.07 -9.90
N ALA A 12 14.27 2.65 -8.72
CA ALA A 12 13.28 2.08 -7.81
C ALA A 12 11.87 2.10 -8.43
N ASN A 13 11.55 3.14 -9.19
CA ASN A 13 10.30 3.23 -9.94
C ASN A 13 10.23 2.18 -11.04
N ASP A 14 11.27 2.09 -11.87
CA ASP A 14 11.37 1.13 -12.98
C ASP A 14 11.28 -0.32 -12.49
N LEU A 15 11.93 -0.64 -11.37
CA LEU A 15 11.87 -1.97 -10.78
C LEU A 15 10.50 -2.27 -10.17
N GLY A 16 9.88 -1.29 -9.52
CA GLY A 16 8.54 -1.44 -8.96
C GLY A 16 7.48 -1.65 -10.05
N SER A 17 7.58 -0.93 -11.16
CA SER A 17 6.60 -0.98 -12.24
C SER A 17 6.65 -2.27 -13.06
N LEU A 18 7.69 -3.10 -12.91
CA LEU A 18 7.81 -4.38 -13.63
C LEU A 18 6.57 -5.26 -13.46
N VAL A 19 5.90 -5.24 -12.30
CA VAL A 19 4.67 -6.01 -12.07
C VAL A 19 3.54 -5.63 -13.04
N MET A 20 3.52 -4.39 -13.52
CA MET A 20 2.53 -3.88 -14.47
C MET A 20 2.78 -4.39 -15.89
N GLU A 21 4.02 -4.74 -16.22
CA GLU A 21 4.41 -5.24 -17.55
C GLU A 21 4.20 -6.76 -17.70
N LEU A 22 3.87 -7.46 -16.61
CA LEU A 22 3.65 -8.90 -16.61
C LEU A 22 2.20 -9.25 -16.96
N PRO A 23 1.96 -10.46 -17.52
CA PRO A 23 0.62 -11.05 -17.53
C PRO A 23 0.07 -11.13 -16.11
N ALA A 24 -1.21 -10.85 -15.91
CA ALA A 24 -1.83 -10.80 -14.58
C ALA A 24 -1.61 -12.10 -13.76
N SER A 25 -1.64 -13.25 -14.44
CA SER A 25 -1.36 -14.56 -13.82
C SER A 25 0.03 -14.68 -13.19
N ASN A 26 0.99 -13.86 -13.62
CA ASN A 26 2.39 -13.89 -13.17
C ASN A 26 2.73 -12.77 -12.19
N ALA A 27 1.86 -11.79 -11.99
CA ALA A 27 2.09 -10.65 -11.12
C ALA A 27 2.33 -11.08 -9.65
N VAL A 28 1.40 -11.84 -9.08
CA VAL A 28 1.52 -12.31 -7.68
C VAL A 28 2.72 -13.27 -7.48
N PRO A 29 2.97 -14.26 -8.36
CA PRO A 29 4.19 -15.07 -8.29
C PRO A 29 5.48 -14.26 -8.35
N PHE A 30 5.54 -13.23 -9.19
CA PHE A 30 6.68 -12.32 -9.26
C PHE A 30 6.89 -11.55 -7.94
N LEU A 31 5.81 -10.98 -7.39
CA LEU A 31 5.85 -10.30 -6.09
C LEU A 31 6.27 -11.25 -4.97
N LYS A 32 5.77 -12.49 -4.96
CA LYS A 32 6.15 -13.53 -4.00
C LYS A 32 7.66 -13.78 -4.03
N ALA A 33 8.24 -13.94 -5.23
CA ALA A 33 9.69 -14.11 -5.38
C ALA A 33 10.46 -12.86 -4.90
N PHE A 34 9.99 -11.66 -5.25
CA PHE A 34 10.59 -10.41 -4.80
C PHE A 34 10.69 -10.35 -3.27
N TRP A 35 9.58 -10.60 -2.56
CA TRP A 35 9.56 -10.53 -1.11
C TRP A 35 10.36 -11.65 -0.45
N GLN A 36 10.34 -12.86 -1.02
CA GLN A 36 11.17 -13.96 -0.53
C GLN A 36 12.65 -13.60 -0.53
N ILE A 37 13.15 -13.05 -1.64
CA ILE A 37 14.55 -12.63 -1.77
C ILE A 37 14.86 -11.50 -0.79
N HIS A 38 14.01 -10.48 -0.70
CA HIS A 38 14.26 -9.35 0.19
C HIS A 38 14.23 -9.75 1.67
N CYS A 39 13.33 -10.64 2.09
CA CYS A 39 13.33 -11.13 3.46
C CYS A 39 14.58 -11.96 3.80
N GLN A 40 15.09 -12.75 2.85
CA GLN A 40 16.28 -13.58 3.04
C GLN A 40 17.56 -12.74 3.13
N GLU A 41 17.71 -11.78 2.22
CA GLU A 41 18.96 -11.01 2.08
C GLU A 41 19.01 -9.75 2.96
N TRP A 42 17.90 -9.36 3.61
CA TRP A 42 17.79 -8.09 4.33
C TRP A 42 18.91 -7.83 5.34
N HIS A 43 19.26 -8.84 6.13
CA HIS A 43 20.27 -8.72 7.18
C HIS A 43 21.70 -8.60 6.62
N GLY A 44 21.91 -9.00 5.36
CA GLY A 44 23.18 -8.83 4.64
C GLY A 44 23.36 -7.44 4.04
N LEU A 45 22.33 -6.59 4.07
CA LEU A 45 22.39 -5.24 3.52
C LEU A 45 23.19 -4.30 4.43
N ASP A 46 24.04 -3.51 3.80
CA ASP A 46 24.75 -2.42 4.47
C ASP A 46 23.77 -1.31 4.89
N ARG A 47 23.87 -0.87 6.14
CA ARG A 47 23.00 0.14 6.74
C ARG A 47 22.92 1.44 5.94
N ILE A 48 24.05 1.89 5.36
CA ILE A 48 24.07 3.15 4.58
C ILE A 48 23.29 3.04 3.26
N ARG A 49 22.91 1.81 2.87
CA ARG A 49 22.21 1.50 1.63
C ARG A 49 20.73 1.23 1.85
N LEU A 50 20.23 1.26 3.09
CA LEU A 50 18.84 0.88 3.40
C LEU A 50 17.82 1.83 2.78
N ASP A 51 18.10 3.13 2.72
CA ASP A 51 17.14 4.14 2.24
C ASP A 51 16.64 3.84 0.82
N LYS A 52 17.54 3.43 -0.09
CA LYS A 52 17.13 3.06 -1.46
C LYS A 52 16.33 1.76 -1.51
N TYR A 53 16.58 0.82 -0.60
CA TYR A 53 15.76 -0.40 -0.52
C TYR A 53 14.39 -0.10 0.06
N TYR A 54 14.28 0.73 1.10
CA TYR A 54 12.98 1.18 1.60
C TYR A 54 12.17 1.92 0.53
N LEU A 55 12.82 2.75 -0.30
CA LEU A 55 12.17 3.36 -1.45
C LEU A 55 11.69 2.32 -2.46
N LEU A 56 12.51 1.29 -2.77
CA LEU A 56 12.10 0.20 -3.64
C LEU A 56 10.90 -0.58 -3.08
N LEU A 57 10.92 -0.93 -1.78
CA LEU A 57 9.80 -1.60 -1.12
C LEU A 57 8.51 -0.76 -1.23
N ARG A 58 8.63 0.56 -1.04
CA ARG A 58 7.51 1.49 -1.20
C ARG A 58 6.95 1.48 -2.62
N ARG A 59 7.82 1.54 -3.63
CA ARG A 59 7.40 1.46 -5.03
C ARG A 59 6.74 0.13 -5.36
N VAL A 60 7.25 -0.99 -4.82
CA VAL A 60 6.63 -2.30 -5.03
C VAL A 60 5.24 -2.40 -4.41
N ILE A 61 5.00 -1.87 -3.21
CA ILE A 61 3.65 -1.82 -2.62
C ILE A 61 2.71 -0.96 -3.48
N TYR A 62 3.15 0.24 -3.87
CA TYR A 62 2.38 1.13 -4.74
C TYR A 62 1.97 0.47 -6.07
N PHE A 63 2.93 -0.12 -6.79
CA PHE A 63 2.62 -0.81 -8.05
C PHE A 63 1.84 -2.12 -7.85
N SER A 64 1.92 -2.75 -6.68
CA SER A 64 1.06 -3.89 -6.34
C SER A 64 -0.40 -3.46 -6.22
N PHE A 65 -0.67 -2.32 -5.58
CA PHE A 65 -2.01 -1.74 -5.53
C PHE A 65 -2.48 -1.24 -6.90
N GLN A 66 -1.62 -0.61 -7.70
CA GLN A 66 -1.98 -0.26 -9.08
C GLN A 66 -2.35 -1.50 -9.91
N PHE A 67 -1.63 -2.60 -9.74
CA PHE A 67 -1.97 -3.86 -10.38
C PHE A 67 -3.36 -4.34 -9.94
N LEU A 68 -3.64 -4.39 -8.64
CA LEU A 68 -4.95 -4.80 -8.12
C LEU A 68 -6.08 -3.89 -8.62
N ALA A 69 -5.87 -2.57 -8.62
CA ALA A 69 -6.83 -1.61 -9.15
C ALA A 69 -7.07 -1.81 -10.66
N ARG A 70 -6.02 -2.07 -11.45
CA ARG A 70 -6.13 -2.36 -12.89
C ARG A 70 -6.94 -3.64 -13.16
N GLU A 71 -6.80 -4.64 -12.31
CA GLU A 71 -7.60 -5.86 -12.37
C GLU A 71 -8.96 -5.71 -11.64
N ASN A 72 -9.43 -4.49 -11.39
CA ASN A 72 -10.70 -4.16 -10.73
C ASN A 72 -10.89 -4.84 -9.37
N TRP A 73 -9.81 -4.96 -8.60
CA TRP A 73 -9.81 -5.61 -7.28
C TRP A 73 -10.37 -7.04 -7.31
N ASP A 74 -10.16 -7.76 -8.42
CA ASP A 74 -10.63 -9.13 -8.56
C ASP A 74 -10.17 -10.00 -7.38
N HIS A 75 -11.14 -10.67 -6.75
CA HIS A 75 -10.93 -11.43 -5.52
C HIS A 75 -9.84 -12.50 -5.66
N VAL A 76 -9.66 -13.10 -6.85
CA VAL A 76 -8.61 -14.11 -7.05
C VAL A 76 -7.22 -13.50 -6.89
N TYR A 77 -6.99 -12.32 -7.45
CA TYR A 77 -5.70 -11.64 -7.33
C TYR A 77 -5.53 -11.00 -5.95
N LEU A 78 -6.59 -10.46 -5.37
CA LEU A 78 -6.56 -9.85 -4.05
C LEU A 78 -6.28 -10.88 -2.95
N ASP A 79 -6.95 -12.03 -2.99
CA ASP A 79 -6.69 -13.13 -2.06
C ASP A 79 -5.27 -13.68 -2.22
N ALA A 80 -4.82 -13.90 -3.46
CA ALA A 80 -3.47 -14.36 -3.72
C ALA A 80 -2.41 -13.36 -3.24
N TYR A 81 -2.65 -12.06 -3.38
CA TYR A 81 -1.78 -11.01 -2.88
C TYR A 81 -1.75 -10.98 -1.35
N ASN A 82 -2.91 -11.07 -0.70
CA ASN A 82 -3.03 -11.14 0.75
C ASN A 82 -2.30 -12.35 1.34
N ASP A 83 -2.51 -13.53 0.75
CA ASP A 83 -1.82 -14.75 1.14
C ASP A 83 -0.31 -14.62 0.92
N MET A 84 0.12 -14.01 -0.19
CA MET A 84 1.54 -13.74 -0.45
C MET A 84 2.16 -12.84 0.62
N LEU A 85 1.48 -11.78 1.05
CA LEU A 85 1.95 -10.91 2.13
C LEU A 85 2.04 -11.67 3.45
N LEU A 86 1.02 -12.46 3.79
CA LEU A 86 0.90 -13.22 5.05
C LEU A 86 1.79 -14.47 5.10
N GLU A 87 2.18 -15.06 3.98
CA GLU A 87 3.20 -16.12 3.93
C GLU A 87 4.63 -15.54 3.85
N GLY A 88 4.74 -14.32 3.34
CA GLY A 88 6.00 -13.64 3.04
C GLY A 88 6.38 -12.63 4.11
N PRO A 89 6.44 -11.33 3.76
CA PRO A 89 7.03 -10.30 4.60
C PRO A 89 6.22 -10.01 5.87
N LEU A 90 4.91 -10.21 5.84
CA LEU A 90 3.99 -9.98 6.95
C LEU A 90 3.55 -11.27 7.65
N HIS A 91 4.37 -12.31 7.65
CA HIS A 91 3.98 -13.56 8.32
C HIS A 91 3.76 -13.37 9.82
N PRO A 92 2.59 -13.66 10.42
CA PRO A 92 2.26 -13.22 11.78
C PRO A 92 3.27 -13.67 12.84
N SER A 93 3.68 -14.94 12.82
CA SER A 93 4.55 -15.52 13.86
C SER A 93 5.99 -15.84 13.46
N ASP A 94 6.33 -15.84 12.16
CA ASP A 94 7.66 -16.27 11.69
C ASP A 94 8.74 -15.21 11.95
N ARG A 95 9.54 -15.44 12.99
CA ARG A 95 10.61 -14.53 13.41
C ARG A 95 11.81 -14.49 12.48
N THR A 96 11.86 -15.33 11.44
CA THR A 96 12.90 -15.25 10.41
C THR A 96 12.67 -14.07 9.46
N LYS A 97 11.43 -13.58 9.35
CA LYS A 97 11.12 -12.39 8.53
C LYS A 97 11.61 -11.12 9.25
N PRO A 98 12.39 -10.25 8.59
CA PRO A 98 12.95 -9.06 9.22
C PRO A 98 11.88 -8.06 9.71
N ASP A 99 11.95 -7.69 10.99
CA ASP A 99 11.06 -6.69 11.61
C ASP A 99 11.12 -5.34 10.90
N ALA A 100 12.28 -4.95 10.38
CA ALA A 100 12.47 -3.74 9.59
C ALA A 100 11.56 -3.69 8.35
N ILE A 101 11.38 -4.81 7.64
CA ILE A 101 10.47 -4.89 6.49
C ILE A 101 9.02 -4.81 6.97
N ARG A 102 8.66 -5.55 8.02
CA ARG A 102 7.29 -5.57 8.57
C ARG A 102 6.83 -4.17 8.97
N TYR A 103 7.65 -3.47 9.75
CA TYR A 103 7.33 -2.13 10.22
C TYR A 103 7.24 -1.15 9.06
N HIS A 104 8.18 -1.23 8.10
CA HIS A 104 8.13 -0.38 6.93
C HIS A 104 6.86 -0.58 6.12
N ILE A 105 6.44 -1.81 5.85
CA ILE A 105 5.20 -2.09 5.12
C ILE A 105 4.00 -1.52 5.88
N ILE A 106 3.88 -1.77 7.18
CA ILE A 106 2.76 -1.25 7.99
C ILE A 106 2.72 0.27 7.95
N ASP A 107 3.88 0.92 8.07
CA ASP A 107 3.97 2.38 8.12
C ASP A 107 3.57 3.04 6.78
N ILE A 108 3.66 2.32 5.64
CA ILE A 108 3.36 2.88 4.30
C ILE A 108 2.09 2.32 3.64
N TYR A 109 1.48 1.25 4.19
CA TYR A 109 0.46 0.47 3.49
C TYR A 109 -0.71 1.32 3.02
N TYR A 110 -1.32 2.07 3.94
CA TYR A 110 -2.46 2.94 3.65
C TYR A 110 -2.03 4.18 2.84
N GLU A 111 -0.84 4.73 3.11
CA GLU A 111 -0.33 5.88 2.34
C GLU A 111 -0.18 5.55 0.84
N GLU A 112 0.32 4.36 0.50
CA GLU A 112 0.44 3.95 -0.90
C GLU A 112 -0.89 3.48 -1.49
N LEU A 113 -1.82 2.96 -0.68
CA LEU A 113 -3.18 2.64 -1.12
C LEU A 113 -3.92 3.92 -1.54
N GLU A 114 -3.98 4.93 -0.67
CA GLU A 114 -4.69 6.19 -0.95
C GLU A 114 -4.13 6.89 -2.20
N LYS A 115 -2.80 6.92 -2.37
CA LYS A 115 -2.20 7.43 -3.61
C LYS A 115 -2.71 6.72 -4.86
N VAL A 116 -2.90 5.40 -4.81
CA VAL A 116 -3.45 4.65 -5.94
C VAL A 116 -4.93 4.97 -6.14
N LEU A 117 -5.71 5.10 -5.06
CA LEU A 117 -7.12 5.48 -5.16
C LEU A 117 -7.29 6.86 -5.79
N ASP A 118 -6.48 7.84 -5.40
CA ASP A 118 -6.47 9.18 -6.00
C ASP A 118 -6.05 9.16 -7.48
N ASP A 119 -5.03 8.35 -7.82
CA ASP A 119 -4.61 8.16 -9.21
C ASP A 119 -5.68 7.49 -10.07
N VAL A 120 -6.56 6.67 -9.48
CA VAL A 120 -7.68 6.03 -10.18
C VAL A 120 -8.86 6.99 -10.29
N ARG A 121 -9.23 7.71 -9.21
CA ARG A 121 -10.27 8.75 -9.21
C ARG A 121 -10.00 9.80 -10.27
N SER A 122 -8.77 10.33 -10.33
CA SER A 122 -8.38 11.36 -11.30
C SER A 122 -8.43 10.91 -12.77
N LYS A 123 -8.51 9.61 -13.05
CA LYS A 123 -8.62 9.03 -14.41
C LYS A 123 -10.00 8.49 -14.72
N SER A 124 -10.87 8.39 -13.71
CA SER A 124 -12.24 7.90 -13.84
C SER A 124 -13.19 9.06 -14.15
N GLU A 125 -14.22 8.81 -14.96
CA GLU A 125 -15.31 9.77 -15.16
C GLU A 125 -16.33 9.73 -14.01
N THR A 126 -16.23 8.74 -13.11
CA THR A 126 -17.10 8.54 -11.95
C THR A 126 -16.29 8.47 -10.67
N ASP A 127 -16.74 9.16 -9.62
CA ASP A 127 -16.09 9.16 -8.30
C ASP A 127 -16.32 7.87 -7.49
N GLU A 128 -17.26 7.03 -7.89
CA GLU A 128 -17.55 5.77 -7.21
C GLU A 128 -16.49 4.69 -7.55
N LEU A 129 -15.61 4.41 -6.58
CA LEU A 129 -14.72 3.24 -6.61
C LEU A 129 -15.28 2.14 -5.70
N ASN A 130 -15.59 0.99 -6.28
CA ASN A 130 -15.92 -0.20 -5.49
C ASN A 130 -14.62 -0.86 -4.99
N VAL A 131 -14.14 -0.41 -3.84
CA VAL A 131 -12.90 -0.90 -3.22
C VAL A 131 -13.25 -1.91 -2.12
N PRO A 132 -12.83 -3.18 -2.23
CA PRO A 132 -13.08 -4.22 -1.22
C PRO A 132 -12.18 -4.02 0.02
N MET A 133 -12.57 -3.06 0.87
CA MET A 133 -11.78 -2.65 2.03
C MET A 133 -11.58 -3.75 3.08
N GLU A 134 -12.54 -4.66 3.24
CA GLU A 134 -12.42 -5.79 4.18
C GLU A 134 -11.25 -6.70 3.79
N GLU A 135 -11.18 -7.07 2.52
CA GLU A 135 -10.10 -7.90 1.97
C GLU A 135 -8.77 -7.14 1.94
N ILE A 136 -8.76 -5.85 1.60
CA ILE A 136 -7.54 -5.04 1.62
C ILE A 136 -6.98 -4.90 3.04
N ASN A 137 -7.85 -4.84 4.06
CA ASN A 137 -7.42 -4.74 5.47
C ASN A 137 -6.95 -6.07 6.05
N ARG A 138 -7.25 -7.20 5.40
CA ARG A 138 -6.94 -8.56 5.91
C ARG A 138 -5.48 -8.71 6.41
N PRO A 139 -4.42 -8.28 5.70
CA PRO A 139 -3.06 -8.42 6.21
C PRO A 139 -2.82 -7.65 7.51
N MET A 140 -3.33 -6.41 7.60
CA MET A 140 -3.20 -5.58 8.79
C MET A 140 -3.98 -6.15 9.96
N GLU A 141 -5.19 -6.64 9.71
CA GLU A 141 -6.01 -7.28 10.73
C GLU A 141 -5.33 -8.52 11.33
N VAL A 142 -4.83 -9.42 10.49
CA VAL A 142 -4.14 -10.63 10.94
C VAL A 142 -2.92 -10.25 11.78
N ILE A 143 -2.11 -9.29 11.33
CA ILE A 143 -0.96 -8.81 12.09
C ILE A 143 -1.38 -8.17 13.42
N SER A 144 -2.47 -7.41 13.46
CA SER A 144 -2.95 -6.75 14.67
C SER A 144 -3.36 -7.74 15.77
N LYS A 145 -3.82 -8.94 15.37
CA LYS A 145 -4.33 -10.01 16.25
C LYS A 145 -3.23 -11.02 16.59
N GLU A 146 -2.46 -11.45 15.60
CA GLU A 146 -1.58 -12.63 15.67
C GLU A 146 -0.09 -12.31 15.57
N GLY A 147 0.28 -11.03 15.37
CA GLY A 147 1.67 -10.60 15.25
C GLY A 147 2.55 -11.08 16.41
N ALA A 148 3.75 -11.57 16.08
CA ALA A 148 4.67 -12.25 17.00
C ALA A 148 5.02 -11.42 18.25
N THR A 149 5.08 -10.10 18.09
CA THR A 149 5.44 -9.17 19.18
C THR A 149 4.29 -8.20 19.45
N LYS A 150 4.20 -7.73 20.71
CA LYS A 150 3.24 -6.69 21.09
C LYS A 150 3.44 -5.41 20.27
N VAL A 151 4.70 -5.07 19.98
CA VAL A 151 5.04 -3.89 19.16
C VAL A 151 4.46 -4.02 17.76
N LEU A 152 4.64 -5.17 17.11
CA LEU A 152 4.10 -5.44 15.78
C LEU A 152 2.57 -5.35 15.76
N ARG A 153 1.90 -5.98 16.73
CA ARG A 153 0.44 -5.91 16.87
C ARG A 153 -0.05 -4.48 17.07
N ASN A 154 0.62 -3.71 17.93
CA ASN A 154 0.25 -2.33 18.21
C ASN A 154 0.42 -1.44 16.98
N LYS A 155 1.53 -1.58 16.24
CA LYS A 155 1.75 -0.83 15.00
C LYS A 155 0.64 -1.07 13.97
N ALA A 156 0.23 -2.32 13.76
CA ALA A 156 -0.88 -2.61 12.84
C ALA A 156 -2.22 -2.04 13.33
N LYS A 157 -2.51 -2.08 14.63
CA LYS A 157 -3.71 -1.44 15.20
C LYS A 157 -3.70 0.08 15.04
N GLU A 158 -2.54 0.70 15.26
CA GLU A 158 -2.36 2.13 15.10
C GLU A 158 -2.53 2.54 13.63
N ALA A 159 -1.97 1.76 12.69
CA ALA A 159 -2.13 2.00 11.26
C ALA A 159 -3.61 1.92 10.81
N ILE A 160 -4.33 0.85 11.20
CA ILE A 160 -5.77 0.70 10.91
C ILE A 160 -6.55 1.89 11.48
N LYS A 161 -6.35 2.20 12.77
CA LYS A 161 -7.07 3.27 13.43
C LYS A 161 -6.79 4.64 12.81
N GLN A 162 -5.54 4.90 12.43
CA GLN A 162 -5.15 6.15 11.80
C GLN A 162 -5.84 6.31 10.44
N HIS A 163 -5.88 5.25 9.64
CA HIS A 163 -6.60 5.24 8.37
C HIS A 163 -8.11 5.47 8.56
N GLU A 164 -8.75 4.78 9.51
CA GLU A 164 -10.17 4.98 9.83
C GLU A 164 -10.47 6.43 10.24
N LEU A 165 -9.60 7.06 11.03
CA LEU A 165 -9.74 8.46 11.44
C LEU A 165 -9.57 9.43 10.27
N GLU A 166 -8.60 9.17 9.38
CA GLU A 166 -8.37 9.99 8.18
C GLU A 166 -9.58 9.91 7.24
N MET A 167 -10.11 8.71 6.98
CA MET A 167 -11.30 8.53 6.16
C MET A 167 -12.54 9.19 6.76
N SER A 168 -12.71 9.11 8.10
CA SER A 168 -13.82 9.79 8.79
C SER A 168 -13.70 11.31 8.71
N ALA A 169 -12.49 11.87 8.85
CA ALA A 169 -12.26 13.30 8.77
C ALA A 169 -12.50 13.84 7.34
N MET A 170 -12.10 13.09 6.31
CA MET A 170 -12.38 13.44 4.91
C MET A 170 -13.89 13.46 4.63
N ALA A 171 -14.64 12.48 5.15
CA ALA A 171 -16.10 12.44 4.98
C ALA A 171 -16.83 13.58 5.72
N GLU A 172 -16.26 14.11 6.81
CA GLU A 172 -16.79 15.29 7.49
C GLU A 172 -16.54 16.58 6.68
N ASP A 173 -15.35 16.74 6.10
CA ASP A 173 -14.96 17.91 5.27
C ASP A 173 -15.80 18.00 3.98
N ASP A 174 -16.03 16.87 3.30
CA ASP A 174 -16.89 16.81 2.11
C ASP A 174 -18.33 17.26 2.43
N ASN A 175 -18.84 16.89 3.61
CA ASN A 175 -20.20 17.21 4.04
C ASN A 175 -20.36 18.67 4.54
N GLU A 176 -19.28 19.32 4.98
CA GLU A 176 -19.26 20.75 5.29
C GLU A 176 -19.16 21.61 4.02
N ASN A 177 -18.41 21.15 3.00
CA ASN A 177 -18.22 21.89 1.75
C ASN A 177 -19.45 21.87 0.82
N ASP A 178 -20.30 20.83 0.90
CA ASP A 178 -21.60 20.77 0.20
C ASP A 178 -22.69 21.66 0.84
N GLY A 179 -22.39 22.32 1.97
CA GLY A 179 -23.33 23.17 2.72
C GLY A 179 -23.26 24.68 2.43
N GLU A 180 -22.37 25.14 1.55
CA GLU A 180 -22.12 26.58 1.28
C GLU A 180 -22.52 27.08 -0.13
N ASP A 181 -23.41 26.40 -0.87
CA ASP A 181 -23.97 26.90 -2.14
C ASP A 181 -25.51 27.07 -2.08
N ASP A 182 -26.00 27.93 -1.18
CA ASP A 182 -27.38 28.44 -1.28
C ASP A 182 -27.52 29.87 -0.71
N GLY A 183 -27.59 30.85 -1.62
CA GLY A 183 -28.06 32.23 -1.41
C GLY A 183 -26.98 33.31 -1.62
N GLU A 184 -27.10 34.30 -2.51
CA GLU A 184 -28.26 34.94 -3.10
C GLU A 184 -27.87 35.52 -4.48
N ASP A 185 -28.56 35.09 -5.54
CA ASP A 185 -28.83 35.92 -6.70
C ASP A 185 -30.09 36.73 -6.37
N ASP A 186 -29.96 38.03 -6.21
CA ASP A 186 -31.12 38.92 -6.23
C ASP A 186 -30.73 40.28 -6.86
N GLY A 187 -31.13 40.44 -8.12
CA GLY A 187 -31.88 41.64 -8.50
C GLY A 187 -31.14 42.69 -9.29
N GLU A 188 -31.32 42.59 -10.61
CA GLU A 188 -31.18 43.63 -11.64
C GLU A 188 -31.69 45.03 -11.23
N GLU A 189 -30.96 46.09 -11.60
CA GLU A 189 -31.49 47.43 -11.89
C GLU A 189 -31.45 47.71 -13.40
#